data_AF-A0A6C0H6V8-F1
#
_entry.id   AF-A0A6C0H6V8-F1
#
_cell.length_a   1.000
_cell.length_b   1.000
_cell.length_c   1.000
_cell.angle_alpha   90.00
_cell.angle_beta   90.00
_cell.angle_gamma   90.00
#
_symmetry.space_group_name_H-M   'P 1'
#
loop_
_entity.id
_entity.type
_entity.pdbx_description
1 polymer ?
#
loop_
_entity_poly.entity_id
_entity_poly.type
_entity_poly.pdbx_seq_one_letter_code
_entity_poly.pdbx_strand_id
1 'polypeptide(L)'
;MEQYEIPKKYCILRDWIEEDKLFWNPNGLSSNINAIELLKKNPNKICWRELSYNPNAIEILEKNLDKIDWWIMSFNPQAISILEKNMDNIDWSNLSENPNAIKLLEQNPDKIDWYWLSINPNAIELLKKKNKKRKRSLADNNKIDWDLLCLNPNAIEILEQNYNKICWDNLSENPNAIELLKKNLDEIDWFYLSANPNAISILEKNMDKVYWEQLSRNSNPLAIRILEKHPNKIDWYYLSKNPNAIELLEKNFDKIDWNDLSRNPNAMEILKKNQDKINWNYLSSNPAIFTYDYPKIKKDNEQLNKELIEYVWHPSRLEFC
;
A
#
# COMPACT_ATOMS: atom_id res chain seq x y z
N MET A 1 3.61 -1.72 2.48
CA MET A 1 2.73 -1.42 3.63
C MET A 1 3.30 -1.90 4.97
N GLU A 2 4.33 -2.76 5.01
CA GLU A 2 4.89 -3.29 6.28
C GLU A 2 5.63 -2.27 7.16
N GLN A 3 6.14 -1.15 6.61
CA GLN A 3 7.04 -0.26 7.34
C GLN A 3 6.41 0.47 8.54
N TYR A 4 5.07 0.55 8.62
CA TYR A 4 4.39 1.34 9.65
C TYR A 4 3.40 0.53 10.48
N GLU A 5 3.37 -0.79 10.38
CA GLU A 5 2.51 -1.59 11.26
C GLU A 5 3.15 -1.75 12.64
N ILE A 6 2.53 -1.15 13.66
CA ILE A 6 3.00 -1.24 15.04
C ILE A 6 2.12 -2.25 15.79
N PRO A 7 2.70 -3.23 16.52
CA PRO A 7 1.92 -4.12 17.36
C PRO A 7 1.04 -3.30 18.32
N LYS A 8 -0.29 -3.55 18.28
CA LYS A 8 -1.32 -2.76 19.00
C LYS A 8 -0.96 -2.47 20.46
N LYS A 9 -0.35 -3.45 21.15
CA LYS A 9 0.07 -3.33 22.56
C LYS A 9 1.07 -2.19 22.82
N TYR A 10 1.90 -1.85 21.83
CA TYR A 10 2.97 -0.85 21.94
C TYR A 10 2.72 0.38 21.07
N CYS A 11 1.55 0.48 20.44
CA CYS A 11 1.20 1.60 19.57
C CYS A 11 0.68 2.78 20.39
N ILE A 12 1.37 3.91 20.33
CA ILE A 12 0.96 5.17 20.98
C ILE A 12 1.06 6.33 20.00
N LEU A 13 0.27 7.38 20.25
CA LEU A 13 0.37 8.63 19.51
C LEU A 13 1.70 9.33 19.83
N ARG A 14 2.31 10.01 18.86
CA ARG A 14 3.50 10.84 19.14
C ARG A 14 3.18 11.94 20.15
N ASP A 15 4.15 12.25 20.99
CA ASP A 15 4.04 13.18 22.13
C ASP A 15 3.61 14.61 21.75
N TRP A 16 3.99 15.07 20.56
CA TRP A 16 3.66 16.41 20.06
C TRP A 16 2.32 16.49 19.34
N ILE A 17 1.62 15.37 19.15
CA ILE A 17 0.34 15.31 18.45
C ILE A 17 -0.79 15.32 19.48
N GLU A 18 -1.60 16.36 19.44
CA GLU A 18 -2.76 16.52 20.32
C GLU A 18 -4.00 15.85 19.70
N GLU A 19 -4.74 15.07 20.49
CA GLU A 19 -5.90 14.29 20.01
C GLU A 19 -7.05 15.15 19.48
N ASP A 20 -7.24 16.35 20.04
CA ASP A 20 -8.28 17.30 19.64
C ASP A 20 -8.04 17.93 18.26
N LYS A 21 -6.79 17.96 17.80
CA LYS A 21 -6.42 18.38 16.43
C LYS A 21 -6.69 17.29 15.39
N LEU A 22 -6.84 16.03 15.81
CA LEU A 22 -7.02 14.92 14.88
C LEU A 22 -8.43 14.88 14.28
N PHE A 23 -8.47 14.57 13.00
CA PHE A 23 -9.67 14.42 12.21
C PHE A 23 -10.15 12.96 12.25
N TRP A 24 -11.41 12.79 12.62
CA TRP A 24 -11.99 11.45 12.81
C TRP A 24 -12.63 10.92 11.52
N ASN A 25 -13.42 11.73 10.79
CA ASN A 25 -14.26 11.26 9.68
C ASN A 25 -14.52 12.31 8.60
N PRO A 26 -14.66 11.94 7.29
CA PRO A 26 -14.20 10.72 6.62
C PRO A 26 -12.71 10.81 6.20
N ASN A 27 -12.05 9.69 5.90
CA ASN A 27 -10.61 9.60 5.58
C ASN A 27 -9.66 9.99 6.73
N GLY A 28 -10.14 9.93 7.97
CA GLY A 28 -9.36 10.21 9.18
C GLY A 28 -8.90 8.93 9.87
N LEU A 29 -8.98 8.92 11.21
CA LEU A 29 -8.46 7.87 12.07
C LEU A 29 -9.02 6.46 11.80
N SER A 30 -10.27 6.30 11.33
CA SER A 30 -10.82 4.96 11.06
C SER A 30 -10.09 4.19 9.95
N SER A 31 -9.50 4.91 8.99
CA SER A 31 -8.66 4.33 7.92
C SER A 31 -7.22 4.07 8.36
N ASN A 32 -6.79 4.65 9.50
CA ASN A 32 -5.43 4.53 9.99
C ASN A 32 -5.23 3.19 10.72
N ILE A 33 -4.37 2.33 10.18
CA ILE A 33 -4.13 0.96 10.68
C ILE A 33 -3.58 0.91 12.12
N ASN A 34 -2.99 2.00 12.59
CA ASN A 34 -2.40 2.11 13.92
C ASN A 34 -3.37 2.73 14.95
N ALA A 35 -4.50 3.29 14.51
CA ALA A 35 -5.43 4.02 15.39
C ALA A 35 -6.39 3.12 16.18
N ILE A 36 -6.28 1.79 16.09
CA ILE A 36 -7.25 0.84 16.66
C ILE A 36 -7.52 1.07 18.15
N GLU A 37 -6.48 1.26 18.96
CA GLU A 37 -6.65 1.48 20.41
C GLU A 37 -7.24 2.87 20.72
N LEU A 38 -6.97 3.87 19.88
CA LEU A 38 -7.56 5.20 20.00
C LEU A 38 -9.06 5.18 19.63
N LEU A 39 -9.42 4.42 18.59
CA LEU A 39 -10.80 4.21 18.17
C LEU A 39 -11.61 3.43 19.20
N LYS A 40 -11.03 2.41 19.85
CA LYS A 40 -11.67 1.67 20.96
C LYS A 40 -12.08 2.58 22.12
N LYS A 41 -11.28 3.62 22.42
CA LYS A 41 -11.59 4.62 23.46
C LYS A 41 -12.67 5.62 23.04
N ASN A 42 -12.92 5.76 21.74
CA ASN A 42 -13.81 6.77 21.16
C ASN A 42 -14.83 6.11 20.19
N PRO A 43 -15.65 5.14 20.64
CA PRO A 43 -16.50 4.35 19.77
C PRO A 43 -17.53 5.17 18.97
N ASN A 44 -17.98 6.29 19.55
CA ASN A 44 -18.96 7.19 18.91
C ASN A 44 -18.37 8.00 17.74
N LYS A 45 -17.04 8.01 17.58
CA LYS A 45 -16.36 8.73 16.51
C LYS A 45 -15.93 7.82 15.34
N ILE A 46 -16.22 6.52 15.41
CA ILE A 46 -15.82 5.56 14.37
C ILE A 46 -16.64 5.78 13.08
N CYS A 47 -15.96 5.97 11.95
CA CYS A 47 -16.57 5.74 10.63
C CYS A 47 -16.45 4.26 10.26
N TRP A 48 -17.57 3.56 10.30
CA TRP A 48 -17.62 2.10 10.10
C TRP A 48 -17.29 1.67 8.68
N ARG A 49 -17.60 2.49 7.68
CA ARG A 49 -17.20 2.24 6.29
C ARG A 49 -15.67 2.14 6.16
N GLU A 50 -14.95 3.17 6.59
CA GLU A 50 -13.48 3.16 6.57
C GLU A 50 -12.89 2.07 7.46
N LEU A 51 -13.50 1.83 8.62
CA LEU A 51 -13.05 0.78 9.53
C LEU A 51 -13.20 -0.62 8.92
N SER A 52 -14.23 -0.86 8.09
CA SER A 52 -14.48 -2.15 7.44
C SER A 52 -13.36 -2.53 6.46
N TYR A 53 -12.68 -1.53 5.89
CA TYR A 53 -11.49 -1.73 5.05
C TYR A 53 -10.20 -1.94 5.87
N ASN A 54 -10.17 -1.48 7.13
CA ASN A 54 -8.96 -1.47 7.94
C ASN A 54 -8.55 -2.92 8.33
N PRO A 55 -7.38 -3.42 7.87
CA PRO A 55 -6.95 -4.79 8.12
C PRO A 55 -6.71 -5.08 9.61
N ASN A 56 -6.43 -4.05 10.41
CA ASN A 56 -6.18 -4.19 11.84
C ASN A 56 -7.46 -4.11 12.69
N ALA A 57 -8.62 -3.86 12.07
CA ALA A 57 -9.88 -3.66 12.78
C ALA A 57 -10.75 -4.92 12.95
N ILE A 58 -10.30 -6.09 12.48
CA ILE A 58 -11.07 -7.36 12.48
C ILE A 58 -11.74 -7.65 13.83
N GLU A 59 -11.03 -7.47 14.95
CA GLU A 59 -11.59 -7.71 16.30
C GLU A 59 -12.76 -6.78 16.65
N ILE A 60 -12.72 -5.51 16.20
CA ILE A 60 -13.80 -4.54 16.42
C ILE A 60 -14.98 -4.86 15.52
N LEU A 61 -14.71 -5.20 14.25
CA LEU A 61 -15.72 -5.52 13.26
C LEU A 61 -16.48 -6.81 13.62
N GLU A 62 -15.78 -7.87 14.06
CA GLU A 62 -16.41 -9.13 14.46
C GLU A 62 -17.41 -8.95 15.62
N LYS A 63 -17.18 -7.95 16.49
CA LYS A 63 -18.08 -7.59 17.60
C LYS A 63 -19.25 -6.67 17.20
N ASN A 64 -19.25 -6.14 15.98
CA ASN A 64 -20.21 -5.12 15.51
C ASN A 64 -20.65 -5.42 14.07
N LEU A 65 -21.09 -6.65 13.80
CA LEU A 65 -21.47 -7.10 12.46
C LEU A 65 -22.56 -6.24 11.81
N ASP A 66 -23.45 -5.66 12.62
CA ASP A 66 -24.55 -4.78 12.21
C ASP A 66 -24.09 -3.44 11.61
N LYS A 67 -22.84 -3.05 11.85
CA LYS A 67 -22.28 -1.77 11.40
C LYS A 67 -21.32 -1.91 10.22
N ILE A 68 -21.00 -3.14 9.83
CA ILE A 68 -20.05 -3.43 8.76
C ILE A 68 -20.60 -2.91 7.42
N ASP A 69 -19.74 -2.22 6.68
CA ASP A 69 -19.97 -1.99 5.25
C ASP A 69 -19.43 -3.22 4.49
N TRP A 70 -20.32 -4.14 4.15
CA TRP A 70 -19.94 -5.43 3.56
C TRP A 70 -19.35 -5.31 2.16
N TRP A 71 -19.75 -4.28 1.43
CA TRP A 71 -19.20 -3.97 0.11
C TRP A 71 -17.69 -3.73 0.24
N ILE A 72 -17.26 -2.80 1.10
CA ILE A 72 -15.83 -2.50 1.27
C ILE A 72 -15.08 -3.59 2.06
N MET A 73 -15.77 -4.29 2.99
CA MET A 73 -15.16 -5.39 3.74
C MET A 73 -14.76 -6.55 2.85
N SER A 74 -15.49 -6.82 1.76
CA SER A 74 -15.18 -7.91 0.84
C SER A 74 -13.80 -7.76 0.19
N PHE A 75 -13.28 -6.53 0.11
CA PHE A 75 -11.92 -6.23 -0.34
C PHE A 75 -10.85 -6.46 0.74
N ASN A 76 -11.22 -6.42 2.03
CA ASN A 76 -10.27 -6.46 3.13
C ASN A 76 -9.60 -7.85 3.21
N PRO A 77 -8.27 -7.94 3.02
CA PRO A 77 -7.58 -9.23 2.98
C PRO A 77 -7.56 -9.97 4.33
N GLN A 78 -7.76 -9.26 5.44
CA GLN A 78 -7.81 -9.85 6.78
C GLN A 78 -9.24 -10.27 7.19
N ALA A 79 -10.25 -10.00 6.36
CA ALA A 79 -11.66 -10.23 6.67
C ALA A 79 -12.20 -11.62 6.27
N ILE A 80 -11.38 -12.48 5.64
CA ILE A 80 -11.83 -13.76 5.08
C ILE A 80 -12.63 -14.61 6.09
N SER A 81 -12.17 -14.71 7.34
CA SER A 81 -12.86 -15.50 8.37
C SER A 81 -14.24 -14.96 8.76
N ILE A 82 -14.46 -13.65 8.65
CA ILE A 82 -15.76 -13.03 8.90
C ILE A 82 -16.65 -13.23 7.67
N LEU A 83 -16.10 -13.06 6.47
CA LEU A 83 -16.82 -13.25 5.20
C LEU A 83 -17.31 -14.69 5.04
N GLU A 84 -16.48 -15.70 5.37
CA GLU A 84 -16.85 -17.12 5.35
C GLU A 84 -18.05 -17.44 6.25
N LYS A 85 -18.19 -16.73 7.39
CA LYS A 85 -19.32 -16.90 8.32
C LYS A 85 -20.59 -16.15 7.88
N ASN A 86 -20.50 -15.25 6.89
CA ASN A 86 -21.55 -14.31 6.50
C ASN A 86 -21.68 -14.23 4.96
N MET A 87 -21.72 -15.39 4.30
CA MET A 87 -21.64 -15.49 2.83
C MET A 87 -22.71 -14.69 2.07
N ASP A 88 -23.91 -14.54 2.66
CA ASP A 88 -25.02 -13.82 2.02
C ASP A 88 -24.75 -12.31 1.87
N ASN A 89 -23.81 -11.76 2.63
CA ASN A 89 -23.45 -10.34 2.59
C ASN A 89 -22.25 -10.05 1.68
N ILE A 90 -21.59 -11.08 1.13
CA ILE A 90 -20.37 -10.90 0.34
C ILE A 90 -20.68 -10.15 -0.96
N ASP A 91 -19.91 -9.10 -1.22
CA ASP A 91 -19.78 -8.55 -2.57
C ASP A 91 -18.72 -9.37 -3.32
N TRP A 92 -19.18 -10.23 -4.23
CA TRP A 92 -18.31 -11.16 -4.94
C TRP A 92 -17.38 -10.48 -5.95
N SER A 93 -17.71 -9.27 -6.39
CA SER A 93 -16.87 -8.47 -7.29
C SER A 93 -15.62 -8.01 -6.52
N ASN A 94 -15.83 -7.36 -5.37
CA ASN A 94 -14.74 -6.93 -4.49
C ASN A 94 -13.97 -8.11 -3.88
N LEU A 95 -14.65 -9.21 -3.58
CA LEU A 95 -14.00 -10.43 -3.14
C LEU A 95 -13.10 -11.03 -4.24
N SER A 96 -13.47 -10.90 -5.51
CA SER A 96 -12.65 -11.42 -6.63
C SER A 96 -11.33 -10.65 -6.76
N GLU A 97 -11.29 -9.38 -6.39
CA GLU A 97 -10.04 -8.61 -6.31
C GLU A 97 -9.21 -8.94 -5.05
N ASN A 98 -9.86 -9.41 -3.98
CA ASN A 98 -9.21 -9.68 -2.69
C ASN A 98 -8.12 -10.77 -2.81
N PRO A 99 -6.84 -10.44 -2.51
CA PRO A 99 -5.73 -11.37 -2.70
C PRO A 99 -5.79 -12.60 -1.78
N ASN A 100 -6.48 -12.50 -0.64
CA ASN A 100 -6.60 -13.60 0.32
C ASN A 100 -7.84 -14.47 0.09
N ALA A 101 -8.69 -14.13 -0.89
CA ALA A 101 -9.97 -14.82 -1.11
C ALA A 101 -9.91 -16.01 -2.07
N ILE A 102 -8.74 -16.35 -2.63
CA ILE A 102 -8.60 -17.39 -3.68
C ILE A 102 -9.27 -18.71 -3.31
N LYS A 103 -9.08 -19.18 -2.06
CA LYS A 103 -9.71 -20.43 -1.59
C LYS A 103 -11.24 -20.35 -1.56
N LEU A 104 -11.79 -19.21 -1.11
CA LEU A 104 -13.23 -18.99 -1.06
C LEU A 104 -13.84 -18.88 -2.47
N LEU A 105 -13.11 -18.25 -3.41
CA LEU A 105 -13.49 -18.17 -4.82
C LEU A 105 -13.44 -19.55 -5.50
N GLU A 106 -12.45 -20.38 -5.20
CA GLU A 106 -12.36 -21.76 -5.71
C GLU A 106 -13.54 -22.64 -5.28
N GLN A 107 -14.08 -22.40 -4.09
CA GLN A 107 -15.27 -23.09 -3.57
C GLN A 107 -16.57 -22.58 -4.21
N ASN A 108 -16.57 -21.39 -4.79
CA ASN A 108 -17.76 -20.72 -5.35
C ASN A 108 -17.50 -20.24 -6.79
N PRO A 109 -17.20 -21.14 -7.74
CA PRO A 109 -16.72 -20.77 -9.07
C PRO A 109 -17.74 -20.02 -9.93
N ASP A 110 -19.03 -20.17 -9.65
CA ASP A 110 -20.14 -19.46 -10.31
C ASP A 110 -20.25 -18.00 -9.87
N LYS A 111 -19.65 -17.65 -8.72
CA LYS A 111 -19.66 -16.30 -8.15
C LYS A 111 -18.46 -15.45 -8.55
N ILE A 112 -17.45 -16.06 -9.17
CA ILE A 112 -16.22 -15.37 -9.56
C ILE A 112 -16.55 -14.29 -10.61
N ASP A 113 -16.20 -13.05 -10.26
CA ASP A 113 -16.13 -11.95 -11.21
C ASP A 113 -14.74 -11.98 -11.87
N TRP A 114 -14.70 -12.43 -13.14
CA TRP A 114 -13.43 -12.58 -13.85
C TRP A 114 -12.81 -11.24 -14.27
N TYR A 115 -13.59 -10.15 -14.31
CA TYR A 115 -13.06 -8.81 -14.57
C TYR A 115 -12.15 -8.41 -13.40
N TRP A 116 -12.69 -8.37 -12.18
CA TRP A 116 -11.92 -8.00 -10.99
C TRP A 116 -10.87 -9.06 -10.58
N LEU A 117 -11.12 -10.34 -10.87
CA LEU A 117 -10.09 -11.38 -10.67
C LEU A 117 -8.85 -11.14 -11.54
N SER A 118 -8.96 -10.45 -12.68
CA SER A 118 -7.83 -10.26 -13.60
C SER A 118 -6.69 -9.43 -12.99
N ILE A 119 -7.00 -8.47 -12.11
CA ILE A 119 -5.97 -7.70 -11.40
C ILE A 119 -5.47 -8.39 -10.11
N ASN A 120 -6.16 -9.43 -9.63
CA ASN A 120 -5.80 -10.14 -8.41
C ASN A 120 -4.44 -10.87 -8.57
N PRO A 121 -3.39 -10.48 -7.83
CA PRO A 121 -2.05 -11.03 -8.01
C PRO A 121 -1.95 -12.51 -7.59
N ASN A 122 -2.87 -13.00 -6.76
CA ASN A 122 -2.87 -14.38 -6.28
C ASN A 122 -3.75 -15.31 -7.13
N ALA A 123 -4.44 -14.78 -8.16
CA ALA A 123 -5.39 -15.53 -8.98
C ALA A 123 -4.81 -16.15 -10.26
N ILE A 124 -3.49 -16.09 -10.48
CA ILE A 124 -2.82 -16.49 -11.72
C ILE A 124 -3.21 -17.90 -12.18
N GLU A 125 -3.29 -18.87 -11.26
CA GLU A 125 -3.65 -20.24 -11.62
C GLU A 125 -5.12 -20.38 -12.07
N LEU A 126 -6.04 -19.62 -11.47
CA LEU A 126 -7.44 -19.55 -11.92
C LEU A 126 -7.54 -18.91 -13.31
N LEU A 127 -6.82 -17.81 -13.53
CA LEU A 127 -6.76 -17.10 -14.81
C LEU A 127 -6.17 -17.99 -15.92
N LYS A 128 -5.09 -18.73 -15.65
CA LYS A 128 -4.52 -19.73 -16.57
C LYS A 128 -5.54 -20.81 -16.94
N LYS A 129 -6.26 -21.35 -15.94
CA LYS A 129 -7.32 -22.37 -16.17
C LYS A 129 -8.46 -21.82 -17.05
N LYS A 130 -8.95 -20.61 -16.77
CA LYS A 130 -10.02 -19.97 -17.56
C LYS A 130 -9.55 -19.63 -18.98
N ASN A 131 -8.34 -19.10 -19.17
CA ASN A 131 -7.80 -18.76 -20.49
C ASN A 131 -7.71 -20.00 -21.41
N LYS A 132 -7.27 -21.15 -20.86
CA LYS A 132 -7.25 -22.43 -21.59
C LYS A 132 -8.65 -22.88 -22.04
N LYS A 133 -9.69 -22.68 -21.21
CA LYS A 133 -11.09 -23.04 -21.55
C LYS A 133 -11.69 -22.13 -22.62
N ARG A 134 -11.42 -20.82 -22.60
CA ARG A 134 -12.02 -19.84 -23.53
C ARG A 134 -11.62 -20.05 -24.99
N LYS A 135 -10.46 -20.66 -25.28
CA LYS A 135 -10.09 -21.05 -26.66
C LYS A 135 -11.12 -21.98 -27.35
N ARG A 136 -12.14 -22.47 -26.63
CA ARG A 136 -13.16 -23.41 -27.12
C ARG A 136 -14.60 -22.86 -27.20
N SER A 137 -14.87 -21.59 -26.83
CA SER A 137 -16.25 -21.04 -26.80
C SER A 137 -16.28 -19.52 -27.03
N LEU A 138 -17.30 -19.02 -27.76
CA LEU A 138 -17.30 -17.67 -28.35
C LEU A 138 -18.20 -16.60 -27.69
N ALA A 139 -19.03 -16.92 -26.70
CA ALA A 139 -19.91 -15.93 -26.08
C ALA A 139 -20.01 -16.14 -24.57
N ASP A 140 -19.25 -15.36 -23.81
CA ASP A 140 -19.37 -15.22 -22.36
C ASP A 140 -19.11 -13.75 -22.06
N ASN A 141 -19.95 -13.09 -21.27
CA ASN A 141 -19.73 -11.71 -20.83
C ASN A 141 -18.83 -11.68 -19.57
N ASN A 142 -18.53 -12.84 -18.97
CA ASN A 142 -17.66 -13.00 -17.81
C ASN A 142 -16.24 -13.44 -18.22
N LYS A 143 -15.50 -12.50 -18.82
CA LYS A 143 -14.22 -12.72 -19.51
C LYS A 143 -13.05 -12.13 -18.71
N ILE A 144 -11.88 -12.77 -18.85
CA ILE A 144 -10.61 -12.16 -18.43
C ILE A 144 -10.47 -10.82 -19.13
N ASP A 145 -10.24 -9.78 -18.33
CA ASP A 145 -9.94 -8.44 -18.76
C ASP A 145 -8.43 -8.30 -18.98
N TRP A 146 -8.01 -7.99 -20.20
CA TRP A 146 -6.59 -7.96 -20.55
C TRP A 146 -5.90 -6.67 -20.12
N ASP A 147 -6.66 -5.58 -19.99
CA ASP A 147 -6.14 -4.29 -19.51
C ASP A 147 -5.77 -4.41 -18.03
N LEU A 148 -6.68 -4.93 -17.21
CA LEU A 148 -6.42 -5.23 -15.80
C LEU A 148 -5.35 -6.31 -15.62
N LEU A 149 -5.30 -7.30 -16.50
CA LEU A 149 -4.25 -8.31 -16.46
C LEU A 149 -2.86 -7.74 -16.79
N CYS A 150 -2.77 -6.70 -17.64
CA CYS A 150 -1.52 -6.00 -17.91
C CYS A 150 -0.99 -5.26 -16.68
N LEU A 151 -1.87 -4.80 -15.77
CA LEU A 151 -1.50 -4.21 -14.48
C LEU A 151 -1.10 -5.26 -13.44
N ASN A 152 -1.50 -6.53 -13.61
CA ASN A 152 -1.23 -7.59 -12.65
C ASN A 152 0.27 -7.98 -12.65
N PRO A 153 1.00 -7.76 -11.53
CA PRO A 153 2.45 -7.99 -11.49
C PRO A 153 2.84 -9.46 -11.67
N ASN A 154 1.92 -10.40 -11.43
CA ASN A 154 2.19 -11.83 -11.54
C ASN A 154 1.73 -12.43 -12.88
N ALA A 155 1.21 -11.62 -13.81
CA ALA A 155 0.61 -12.10 -15.05
C ALA A 155 1.55 -12.13 -16.27
N ILE A 156 2.83 -11.76 -16.13
CA ILE A 156 3.79 -11.63 -17.24
C ILE A 156 3.82 -12.88 -18.14
N GLU A 157 3.86 -14.09 -17.57
CA GLU A 157 3.87 -15.33 -18.34
C GLU A 157 2.60 -15.52 -19.20
N ILE A 158 1.42 -15.14 -18.68
CA ILE A 158 0.16 -15.21 -19.43
C ILE A 158 0.18 -14.19 -20.58
N LEU A 159 0.72 -13.00 -20.34
CA LEU A 159 0.83 -11.92 -21.32
C LEU A 159 1.79 -12.28 -22.45
N GLU A 160 2.96 -12.86 -22.15
CA GLU A 160 3.92 -13.34 -23.16
C GLU A 160 3.30 -14.39 -24.09
N GLN A 161 2.40 -15.25 -23.58
CA GLN A 161 1.69 -16.25 -24.37
C GLN A 161 0.51 -15.67 -25.18
N ASN A 162 0.13 -14.41 -24.95
CA ASN A 162 -1.02 -13.75 -25.56
C ASN A 162 -0.65 -12.32 -26.00
N TYR A 163 0.52 -12.20 -26.62
CA TYR A 163 1.17 -10.93 -26.95
C TYR A 163 0.26 -9.92 -27.67
N ASN A 164 -0.61 -10.41 -28.55
CA ASN A 164 -1.56 -9.59 -29.32
C ASN A 164 -2.70 -8.97 -28.49
N LYS A 165 -2.74 -9.23 -27.18
CA LYS A 165 -3.73 -8.69 -26.25
C LYS A 165 -3.10 -7.78 -25.21
N ILE A 166 -1.80 -7.54 -25.30
CA ILE A 166 -1.11 -6.65 -24.38
C ILE A 166 -1.58 -5.22 -24.65
N CYS A 167 -2.05 -4.58 -23.58
CA CYS A 167 -2.22 -3.14 -23.53
C CYS A 167 -0.92 -2.54 -22.99
N TRP A 168 -0.12 -1.95 -23.88
CA TRP A 168 1.22 -1.49 -23.54
C TRP A 168 1.25 -0.31 -22.58
N ASP A 169 0.22 0.53 -22.60
CA ASP A 169 0.05 1.64 -21.66
C ASP A 169 0.00 1.11 -20.22
N ASN A 170 -0.93 0.18 -19.96
CA ASN A 170 -1.08 -0.50 -18.67
C ASN A 170 0.15 -1.35 -18.31
N LEU A 171 0.76 -2.02 -19.29
CA LEU A 171 1.96 -2.81 -19.06
C LEU A 171 3.16 -1.93 -18.66
N SER A 172 3.22 -0.68 -19.14
CA SER A 172 4.30 0.26 -18.82
C SER A 172 4.30 0.65 -17.34
N GLU A 173 3.13 0.64 -16.69
CA GLU A 173 3.00 0.82 -15.24
C GLU A 173 3.39 -0.43 -14.44
N ASN A 174 3.35 -1.62 -15.05
CA ASN A 174 3.58 -2.89 -14.35
C ASN A 174 5.05 -3.04 -13.89
N PRO A 175 5.30 -3.14 -12.57
CA PRO A 175 6.66 -3.19 -12.02
C PRO A 175 7.44 -4.45 -12.43
N ASN A 176 6.75 -5.53 -12.81
CA ASN A 176 7.38 -6.79 -13.20
C ASN A 176 7.55 -6.95 -14.72
N ALA A 177 7.09 -5.98 -15.52
CA ALA A 177 7.14 -6.04 -16.99
C ALA A 177 8.45 -5.49 -17.60
N ILE A 178 9.42 -5.05 -16.80
CA ILE A 178 10.62 -4.34 -17.26
C ILE A 178 11.36 -5.06 -18.40
N GLU A 179 11.54 -6.39 -18.31
CA GLU A 179 12.23 -7.14 -19.35
C GLU A 179 11.43 -7.27 -20.65
N LEU A 180 10.09 -7.30 -20.55
CA LEU A 180 9.21 -7.29 -21.72
C LEU A 180 9.20 -5.91 -22.39
N LEU A 181 9.17 -4.83 -21.59
CA LEU A 181 9.23 -3.45 -22.08
C LEU A 181 10.57 -3.12 -22.75
N LYS A 182 11.71 -3.59 -22.20
CA LYS A 182 13.04 -3.42 -22.80
C LYS A 182 13.15 -3.98 -24.22
N LYS A 183 12.40 -5.04 -24.53
CA LYS A 183 12.39 -5.66 -25.86
C LYS A 183 11.50 -4.90 -26.86
N ASN A 184 10.65 -3.99 -26.38
CA ASN A 184 9.58 -3.35 -27.15
C ASN A 184 9.52 -1.84 -26.83
N LEU A 185 10.64 -1.15 -26.95
CA LEU A 185 10.77 0.26 -26.54
C LEU A 185 9.82 1.21 -27.29
N ASP A 186 9.41 0.84 -28.51
CA ASP A 186 8.52 1.65 -29.35
C ASP A 186 7.05 1.59 -28.89
N GLU A 187 6.69 0.57 -28.11
CA GLU A 187 5.34 0.37 -27.57
C GLU A 187 5.16 1.02 -26.19
N ILE A 188 6.25 1.48 -25.56
CA ILE A 188 6.22 2.03 -24.21
C ILE A 188 5.39 3.31 -24.16
N ASP A 189 4.44 3.34 -23.23
CA ASP A 189 3.87 4.59 -22.74
C ASP A 189 4.81 5.21 -21.70
N TRP A 190 5.44 6.32 -22.07
CA TRP A 190 6.44 6.98 -21.24
C TRP A 190 5.86 7.73 -20.05
N PHE A 191 4.57 8.08 -20.07
CA PHE A 191 3.89 8.68 -18.93
C PHE A 191 3.76 7.65 -17.81
N TYR A 192 3.20 6.47 -18.10
CA TYR A 192 3.06 5.37 -17.14
C TYR A 192 4.42 4.79 -16.72
N LEU A 193 5.35 4.62 -17.67
CA LEU A 193 6.70 4.14 -17.36
C LEU A 193 7.45 5.08 -16.39
N SER A 194 7.28 6.40 -16.52
CA SER A 194 7.96 7.37 -15.65
C SER A 194 7.50 7.28 -14.18
N ALA A 195 6.28 6.79 -13.93
CA ALA A 195 5.79 6.51 -12.59
C ALA A 195 6.23 5.13 -12.05
N ASN A 196 6.64 4.21 -12.93
CA ASN A 196 7.02 2.84 -12.57
C ASN A 196 8.37 2.82 -11.80
N PRO A 197 8.39 2.38 -10.53
CA PRO A 197 9.61 2.41 -9.72
C PRO A 197 10.67 1.43 -10.20
N ASN A 198 10.32 0.38 -10.94
CA ASN A 198 11.30 -0.58 -11.45
C ASN A 198 11.89 -0.15 -12.81
N ALA A 199 11.36 0.92 -13.42
CA ALA A 199 11.74 1.36 -14.76
C ALA A 199 12.89 2.37 -14.82
N ILE A 200 13.51 2.75 -13.68
CA ILE A 200 14.58 3.75 -13.65
C ILE A 200 15.69 3.48 -14.67
N SER A 201 16.10 2.22 -14.83
CA SER A 201 17.16 1.86 -15.79
C SER A 201 16.80 2.11 -17.27
N ILE A 202 15.50 2.12 -17.62
CA ILE A 202 15.01 2.47 -18.95
C ILE A 202 14.96 3.99 -19.08
N LEU A 203 14.44 4.69 -18.06
CA LEU A 203 14.30 6.15 -18.04
C LEU A 203 15.66 6.85 -18.13
N GLU A 204 16.68 6.38 -17.40
CA GLU A 204 18.04 6.94 -17.43
C GLU A 204 18.67 6.92 -18.83
N LYS A 205 18.28 5.96 -19.68
CA LYS A 205 18.78 5.83 -21.05
C LYS A 205 17.97 6.64 -22.07
N ASN A 206 16.82 7.18 -21.67
CA ASN A 206 15.84 7.84 -22.54
C ASN A 206 15.32 9.13 -21.88
N MET A 207 16.25 9.95 -21.37
CA MET A 207 15.95 11.14 -20.57
C MET A 207 15.09 12.20 -21.29
N ASP A 208 15.09 12.18 -22.62
CA ASP A 208 14.28 13.04 -23.48
C ASP A 208 12.79 12.68 -23.45
N LYS A 209 12.45 11.44 -23.08
CA LYS A 209 11.07 10.92 -23.02
C LYS A 209 10.47 10.93 -21.62
N VAL A 210 11.27 11.24 -20.60
CA VAL A 210 10.84 11.23 -19.19
C VAL A 210 9.75 12.27 -18.94
N TYR A 211 8.65 11.82 -18.35
CA TYR A 211 7.61 12.69 -17.79
C TYR A 211 8.00 13.07 -16.36
N TRP A 212 8.46 14.29 -16.18
CA TRP A 212 9.10 14.75 -14.94
C TRP A 212 8.15 14.83 -13.75
N GLU A 213 6.89 15.18 -13.99
CA GLU A 213 5.81 15.11 -13.00
C GLU A 213 5.65 13.68 -12.44
N GLN A 214 5.69 12.69 -13.32
CA GLN A 214 5.58 11.27 -12.99
C GLN A 214 6.82 10.78 -12.26
N LEU A 215 8.01 11.26 -12.65
CA LEU A 215 9.27 10.98 -11.97
C LEU A 215 9.30 11.59 -10.56
N SER A 216 8.73 12.78 -10.33
CA SER A 216 8.63 13.42 -9.01
C SER A 216 7.88 12.57 -7.99
N ARG A 217 6.82 11.86 -8.40
CA ARG A 217 6.10 10.91 -7.54
C ARG A 217 6.67 9.50 -7.54
N ASN A 218 7.68 9.21 -8.36
CA ASN A 218 8.25 7.86 -8.48
C ASN A 218 8.90 7.43 -7.16
N SER A 219 8.50 6.27 -6.65
CA SER A 219 8.88 5.76 -5.32
C SER A 219 10.27 5.09 -5.30
N ASN A 220 10.99 5.04 -6.42
CA ASN A 220 12.36 4.57 -6.44
C ASN A 220 13.31 5.67 -5.91
N PRO A 221 14.17 5.39 -4.91
CA PRO A 221 15.14 6.37 -4.40
C PRO A 221 16.10 6.94 -5.46
N LEU A 222 16.40 6.17 -6.53
CA LEU A 222 17.23 6.64 -7.64
C LEU A 222 16.54 7.73 -8.47
N ALA A 223 15.20 7.81 -8.47
CA ALA A 223 14.48 8.90 -9.11
C ALA A 223 14.85 10.26 -8.50
N ILE A 224 15.04 10.32 -7.18
CA ILE A 224 15.46 11.54 -6.48
C ILE A 224 16.81 12.03 -7.00
N ARG A 225 17.77 11.14 -7.25
CA ARG A 225 19.09 11.50 -7.81
C ARG A 225 19.01 12.07 -9.22
N ILE A 226 18.04 11.61 -10.01
CA ILE A 226 17.78 12.16 -11.33
C ILE A 226 17.18 13.57 -11.18
N LEU A 227 16.19 13.74 -10.29
CA LEU A 227 15.54 15.02 -10.03
C LEU A 227 16.52 16.08 -9.50
N GLU A 228 17.44 15.71 -8.60
CA GLU A 228 18.49 16.60 -8.07
C GLU A 228 19.38 17.19 -9.17
N LYS A 229 19.61 16.46 -10.26
CA LYS A 229 20.38 16.94 -11.43
C LYS A 229 19.58 17.86 -12.35
N HIS A 230 18.26 17.91 -12.17
CA HIS A 230 17.33 18.65 -13.02
C HIS A 230 16.30 19.46 -12.20
N PRO A 231 16.75 20.36 -11.30
CA PRO A 231 15.88 21.03 -10.34
C PRO A 231 14.73 21.83 -10.98
N ASN A 232 14.96 22.39 -12.17
CA ASN A 232 13.96 23.16 -12.90
C ASN A 232 12.82 22.31 -13.49
N LYS A 233 12.93 20.98 -13.45
CA LYS A 233 11.92 20.05 -13.96
C LYS A 233 11.12 19.38 -12.85
N ILE A 234 11.47 19.64 -11.59
CA ILE A 234 10.81 19.03 -10.44
C ILE A 234 9.39 19.58 -10.32
N ASP A 235 8.42 18.68 -10.34
CA ASP A 235 7.10 18.98 -9.79
C ASP A 235 7.15 18.83 -8.26
N TRP A 236 7.11 19.96 -7.56
CA TRP A 236 7.24 20.02 -6.09
C TRP A 236 5.98 19.58 -5.35
N TYR A 237 4.82 19.70 -5.98
CA TYR A 237 3.55 19.22 -5.44
C TYR A 237 3.61 17.70 -5.27
N TYR A 238 3.93 16.98 -6.35
CA TYR A 238 4.08 15.53 -6.30
C TYR A 238 5.29 15.07 -5.47
N LEU A 239 6.38 15.82 -5.49
CA LEU A 239 7.57 15.50 -4.70
C LEU A 239 7.30 15.58 -3.19
N SER A 240 6.45 16.49 -2.72
CA SER A 240 6.14 16.67 -1.29
C SER A 240 5.51 15.41 -0.66
N LYS A 241 4.75 14.65 -1.44
CA LYS A 241 4.20 13.34 -1.02
C LYS A 241 5.22 12.20 -1.06
N ASN A 242 6.35 12.36 -1.75
CA ASN A 242 7.31 11.29 -1.98
C ASN A 242 8.14 10.99 -0.71
N PRO A 243 8.06 9.78 -0.13
CA PRO A 243 8.77 9.46 1.12
C PRO A 243 10.30 9.47 0.98
N ASN A 244 10.85 9.37 -0.22
CA ASN A 244 12.30 9.42 -0.44
C ASN A 244 12.83 10.85 -0.63
N ALA A 245 11.95 11.86 -0.71
CA ALA A 245 12.33 13.21 -1.08
C ALA A 245 12.60 14.15 0.11
N ILE A 246 12.53 13.66 1.35
CA ILE A 246 12.60 14.52 2.56
C ILE A 246 13.86 15.41 2.56
N GLU A 247 15.04 14.85 2.28
CA GLU A 247 16.28 15.64 2.25
C GLU A 247 16.27 16.73 1.16
N LEU A 248 15.66 16.45 0.00
CA LEU A 248 15.55 17.40 -1.10
C LEU A 248 14.55 18.52 -0.77
N LEU A 249 13.44 18.17 -0.10
CA LEU A 249 12.43 19.12 0.37
C LEU A 249 12.99 20.03 1.47
N GLU A 250 13.79 19.50 2.40
CA GLU A 250 14.45 20.30 3.44
C GLU A 250 15.40 21.37 2.86
N LYS A 251 16.08 21.06 1.75
CA LYS A 251 16.93 22.02 1.03
C LYS A 251 16.13 23.07 0.24
N ASN A 252 14.85 22.84 -0.03
CA ASN A 252 13.99 23.67 -0.88
C ASN A 252 12.67 23.99 -0.17
N PHE A 253 12.79 24.50 1.05
CA PHE A 253 11.69 24.64 1.99
C PHE A 253 10.54 25.54 1.49
N ASP A 254 10.84 26.53 0.63
CA ASP A 254 9.84 27.42 0.01
C ASP A 254 8.97 26.72 -1.04
N LYS A 255 9.37 25.53 -1.49
CA LYS A 255 8.66 24.74 -2.52
C LYS A 255 7.73 23.69 -1.97
N ILE A 256 7.76 23.45 -0.66
CA ILE A 256 7.00 22.39 -0.01
C ILE A 256 5.50 22.66 -0.15
N ASP A 257 4.78 21.67 -0.69
CA ASP A 257 3.34 21.58 -0.50
C ASP A 257 3.05 20.92 0.85
N TRP A 258 2.60 21.72 1.82
CA TRP A 258 2.37 21.27 3.19
C TRP A 258 1.17 20.33 3.35
N ASN A 259 0.20 20.38 2.43
CA ASN A 259 -0.92 19.45 2.44
C ASN A 259 -0.41 18.04 2.12
N ASP A 260 0.31 17.88 1.01
CA ASP A 260 0.82 16.57 0.61
C ASP A 260 1.98 16.08 1.48
N LEU A 261 2.80 16.99 2.01
CA LEU A 261 3.80 16.65 3.03
C LEU A 261 3.14 16.09 4.31
N SER A 262 1.96 16.58 4.70
CA SER A 262 1.24 16.05 5.88
C SER A 262 0.82 14.58 5.71
N ARG A 263 0.68 14.09 4.47
CA ARG A 263 0.44 12.67 4.15
C ARG A 263 1.71 11.84 4.08
N ASN A 264 2.87 12.47 4.00
CA ASN A 264 4.14 11.80 3.83
C ASN A 264 4.58 11.17 5.17
N PRO A 265 4.69 9.83 5.27
CA PRO A 265 5.00 9.18 6.53
C PRO A 265 6.45 9.41 6.99
N ASN A 266 7.34 9.83 6.09
CA ASN A 266 8.73 10.17 6.43
C ASN A 266 8.90 11.65 6.84
N ALA A 267 7.83 12.45 6.82
CA ALA A 267 7.89 13.88 7.12
C ALA A 267 7.67 14.24 8.61
N MET A 268 7.60 13.26 9.52
CA MET A 268 7.23 13.54 10.92
C MET A 268 8.13 14.58 11.60
N GLU A 269 9.44 14.57 11.33
CA GLU A 269 10.39 15.52 11.93
C GLU A 269 10.24 16.95 11.40
N ILE A 270 10.04 17.11 10.09
CA ILE A 270 9.80 18.43 9.50
C ILE A 270 8.44 19.00 9.92
N LEU A 271 7.41 18.16 10.03
CA LEU A 271 6.08 18.56 10.51
C LEU A 271 6.11 18.94 12.00
N LYS A 272 6.82 18.19 12.85
CA LYS A 272 6.99 18.51 14.28
C LYS A 272 7.56 19.92 14.50
N LYS A 273 8.47 20.35 13.63
CA LYS A 273 9.10 21.69 13.69
C LYS A 273 8.22 22.81 13.10
N ASN A 274 7.15 22.48 12.37
CA ASN A 274 6.34 23.41 11.60
C ASN A 274 4.84 23.13 11.77
N GLN A 275 4.39 23.00 13.03
CA GLN A 275 3.03 22.57 13.33
C GLN A 275 1.94 23.52 12.81
N ASP A 276 2.27 24.80 12.62
CA ASP A 276 1.41 25.84 12.06
C ASP A 276 1.02 25.58 10.60
N LYS A 277 1.80 24.75 9.88
CA LYS A 277 1.60 24.43 8.47
C LYS A 277 0.92 23.08 8.24
N ILE A 278 0.70 22.31 9.30
CA ILE A 278 0.16 20.96 9.20
C ILE A 278 -1.28 21.00 8.70
N ASN A 279 -1.57 20.20 7.68
CA ASN A 279 -2.93 19.83 7.35
C ASN A 279 -3.35 18.64 8.22
N TRP A 280 -4.06 18.93 9.32
CA TRP A 280 -4.43 17.93 10.31
C TRP A 280 -5.40 16.86 9.78
N ASN A 281 -6.24 17.20 8.81
CA ASN A 281 -7.11 16.22 8.15
C ASN A 281 -6.25 15.14 7.47
N TYR A 282 -5.27 15.57 6.69
CA TYR A 282 -4.38 14.66 5.97
C TYR A 282 -3.41 13.93 6.90
N LEU A 283 -2.89 14.60 7.92
CA LEU A 283 -2.03 13.99 8.93
C LEU A 283 -2.75 12.87 9.72
N SER A 284 -4.05 12.99 9.97
CA SER A 284 -4.80 12.00 10.77
C SER A 284 -4.85 10.61 10.13
N SER A 285 -4.82 10.56 8.79
CA SER A 285 -4.72 9.31 8.03
C SER A 285 -3.30 8.74 7.96
N ASN A 286 -2.29 9.53 8.31
CA ASN A 286 -0.89 9.15 8.18
C ASN A 286 -0.52 8.15 9.29
N PRO A 287 -0.12 6.91 8.97
CA PRO A 287 0.16 5.89 10.00
C PRO A 287 1.35 6.26 10.89
N ALA A 288 2.23 7.16 10.41
CA ALA A 288 3.42 7.59 11.14
C ALA A 288 3.13 8.59 12.28
N ILE A 289 1.88 9.04 12.47
CA ILE A 289 1.49 9.79 13.69
C ILE A 289 1.57 8.94 14.95
N PHE A 290 1.58 7.61 14.79
CA PHE A 290 1.82 6.66 15.86
C PHE A 290 3.30 6.23 15.89
N THR A 291 3.76 5.85 17.08
CA THR A 291 5.12 5.38 17.36
C THR A 291 5.09 4.29 18.44
N TYR A 292 6.23 3.64 18.63
CA TYR A 292 6.41 2.66 19.70
C TYR A 292 6.44 3.30 21.09
N ASP A 293 5.74 2.70 22.04
CA ASP A 293 5.88 2.93 23.47
C ASP A 293 7.15 2.25 23.99
N TYR A 294 8.31 2.87 23.70
CA TYR A 294 9.61 2.36 24.15
C TYR A 294 9.69 2.14 25.67
N PRO A 295 9.14 3.02 26.54
CA PRO A 295 9.08 2.75 27.97
C PRO A 295 8.36 1.43 28.32
N LYS A 296 7.20 1.17 27.71
CA LYS A 296 6.47 -0.09 27.92
C LYS A 296 7.19 -1.30 27.35
N ILE A 297 7.77 -1.19 26.15
CA ILE A 297 8.58 -2.26 25.54
C ILE A 297 9.76 -2.61 26.47
N LYS A 298 10.45 -1.61 27.01
CA LYS A 298 11.57 -1.80 27.92
C LYS A 298 11.15 -2.52 29.20
N LYS A 299 9.99 -2.13 29.76
CA LYS A 299 9.42 -2.76 30.96
C LYS A 299 9.01 -4.21 30.69
N ASP A 300 8.32 -4.47 29.59
CA ASP A 300 7.81 -5.82 29.27
C ASP A 300 8.94 -6.80 28.92
N ASN A 301 10.07 -6.30 28.41
CA ASN A 301 11.25 -7.11 28.10
C ASN A 301 12.32 -7.07 29.20
N GLU A 302 12.02 -6.54 30.39
CA GLU A 302 13.02 -6.38 31.45
C GLU A 302 13.67 -7.71 31.85
N GLN A 303 12.86 -8.76 32.00
CA GLN A 303 13.34 -10.09 32.36
C GLN A 303 14.20 -10.71 31.25
N LEU A 304 13.72 -10.65 30.00
CA LEU A 304 14.46 -11.13 28.84
C LEU A 304 15.80 -10.39 28.68
N ASN A 305 15.82 -9.08 28.93
CA ASN A 305 17.05 -8.29 28.88
C ASN A 305 18.05 -8.75 29.96
N LYS A 306 17.59 -9.06 31.18
CA LYS A 306 18.45 -9.61 32.24
C LYS A 306 19.03 -10.96 31.82
N GLU A 307 18.19 -11.87 31.31
CA GLU A 307 18.62 -13.19 30.84
C GLU A 307 19.61 -13.09 29.67
N LEU A 308 19.37 -12.18 28.72
CA LEU A 308 20.29 -11.94 27.60
C LEU A 308 21.62 -11.37 28.06
N ILE A 309 21.62 -10.42 29.01
CA ILE A 309 22.85 -9.89 29.60
C ILE A 309 23.61 -11.01 30.31
N GLU A 310 22.95 -11.78 31.17
CA GLU A 310 23.56 -12.93 31.87
C GLU A 310 24.14 -13.96 30.89
N TYR A 311 23.41 -14.25 29.81
CA TYR A 311 23.83 -15.18 28.77
C TYR A 311 25.01 -14.66 27.95
N VAL A 312 24.96 -13.42 27.45
CA VAL A 312 26.02 -12.81 26.63
C VAL A 312 27.31 -12.65 27.43
N TRP A 313 27.20 -12.25 28.70
CA TRP A 313 28.34 -12.01 29.57
C TRP A 313 28.73 -13.21 30.42
N HIS A 314 28.18 -14.39 30.16
CA HIS A 314 28.56 -15.60 30.88
C HIS A 314 30.06 -15.89 30.63
N PRO A 315 30.88 -16.16 31.67
CA PRO A 315 32.32 -16.33 31.51
C PRO A 315 32.75 -17.38 30.49
N SER A 316 31.94 -18.43 30.28
CA SER A 316 32.22 -19.46 29.27
C SER A 316 32.07 -19.00 27.82
N ARG A 317 31.56 -17.78 27.59
CA ARG A 317 31.31 -17.18 26.27
C ARG A 317 32.21 -15.99 25.98
N LEU A 318 32.91 -15.50 26.99
CA LEU A 318 33.89 -14.44 26.82
C LEU A 318 35.23 -15.12 26.51
N GLU A 319 35.63 -15.10 25.25
CA GLU A 319 37.00 -15.44 24.87
C GLU A 319 37.91 -14.31 25.37
N PHE A 320 38.66 -14.58 26.43
CA PHE A 320 39.73 -13.71 26.86
C PHE A 320 40.91 -13.88 25.88
N CYS A 321 41.14 -12.86 25.04
CA CYS A 321 42.37 -12.76 24.22
C CYS A 321 43.57 -12.37 25.08
#